data_AF-A0A377E700-F1
#
_entry.id   AF-A0A377E700-F1
#
_cell.length_a   1.000
_cell.length_b   1.000
_cell.length_c   1.000
_cell.angle_alpha   90.00
_cell.angle_beta   90.00
_cell.angle_gamma   90.00
#
_symmetry.space_group_name_H-M   'P 1'
#
loop_
_entity.id
_entity.type
_entity.pdbx_description
1 polymer ?
#
loop_
_entity_poly.entity_id
_entity_poly.type
_entity_poly.pdbx_seq_one_letter_code
_entity_poly.pdbx_strand_id
1 'polypeptide(L)'
;MNCCGGYLNHYGDYSSAQIAEGLNYTYGGWADGNSPSDIENSKLVVLFGNNPGETRMSGGGVTYYLEQARQKSNARMIIIDPRYTDTGAGREDEWIPIRPGTDAALVNGLAYVMITENLVDQAFLDKYCVGYDEKTLPASAPKNGHYKAYILGEGPDGVAKTPEWASANHWCSGRQNHQIGS
;
A
#
# COMPACT_ATOMS: atom_id res chain seq x y z
N MET A 1 -37.23 21.26 -33.67
CA MET A 1 -36.76 20.57 -32.44
C MET A 1 -35.86 19.43 -32.92
N ASN A 2 -34.54 19.59 -32.88
CA ASN A 2 -33.60 18.59 -33.43
C ASN A 2 -33.35 17.47 -32.40
N CYS A 3 -33.57 16.22 -32.81
CA CYS A 3 -33.39 15.00 -32.02
C CYS A 3 -31.91 14.63 -31.76
N CYS A 4 -31.02 15.60 -31.64
CA CYS A 4 -29.61 15.36 -31.30
C CYS A 4 -29.47 15.47 -29.78
N GLY A 5 -29.67 14.35 -29.08
CA GLY A 5 -29.47 14.28 -27.62
C GLY A 5 -28.08 14.75 -27.23
N GLY A 6 -27.99 15.67 -26.27
CA GLY A 6 -26.74 16.10 -25.67
C GLY A 6 -26.25 15.09 -24.63
N TYR A 7 -24.96 14.77 -24.67
CA TYR A 7 -24.28 13.99 -23.64
C TYR A 7 -23.51 14.93 -22.71
N LEU A 8 -23.69 14.76 -21.40
CA LEU A 8 -22.83 15.38 -20.38
C LEU A 8 -21.68 14.42 -20.10
N ASN A 9 -20.45 14.92 -20.23
CA ASN A 9 -19.24 14.14 -19.99
C ASN A 9 -19.27 13.53 -18.58
N HIS A 10 -18.90 12.26 -18.44
CA HIS A 10 -18.74 11.63 -17.12
C HIS A 10 -17.42 12.09 -16.50
N TYR A 11 -17.46 12.60 -15.28
CA TYR A 11 -16.28 12.98 -14.51
C TYR A 11 -16.23 12.18 -13.22
N GLY A 12 -15.10 11.51 -13.00
CA GLY A 12 -14.87 10.68 -11.82
C GLY A 12 -15.58 9.32 -11.86
N ASP A 13 -15.07 8.40 -11.06
CA ASP A 13 -15.64 7.07 -10.84
C ASP A 13 -15.52 6.72 -9.34
N TYR A 14 -16.47 5.96 -8.79
CA TYR A 14 -16.48 5.67 -7.34
C TYR A 14 -15.42 4.66 -6.88
N SER A 15 -14.71 4.01 -7.80
CA SER A 15 -13.81 2.89 -7.52
C SER A 15 -12.34 3.27 -7.69
N SER A 16 -11.95 3.73 -8.88
CA SER A 16 -10.58 4.05 -9.29
C SER A 16 -10.22 5.53 -9.24
N ALA A 17 -11.12 6.47 -8.93
CA ALA A 17 -10.79 7.90 -8.99
C ALA A 17 -9.63 8.29 -8.06
N GLN A 18 -9.59 7.76 -6.83
CA GLN A 18 -8.48 8.02 -5.91
C GLN A 18 -7.17 7.37 -6.38
N ILE A 19 -7.25 6.21 -7.04
CA ILE A 19 -6.10 5.54 -7.64
C ILE A 19 -5.57 6.39 -8.80
N ALA A 20 -6.44 6.82 -9.72
CA ALA A 20 -6.06 7.63 -10.87
C ALA A 20 -5.39 8.94 -10.43
N GLU A 21 -5.92 9.61 -9.41
CA GLU A 21 -5.33 10.84 -8.88
C GLU A 21 -3.97 10.58 -8.21
N GLY A 22 -3.87 9.54 -7.37
CA GLY A 22 -2.61 9.18 -6.72
C GLY A 22 -1.51 8.76 -7.71
N LEU A 23 -1.87 8.03 -8.76
CA LEU A 23 -0.93 7.63 -9.81
C LEU A 23 -0.41 8.82 -10.63
N ASN A 24 -1.21 9.87 -10.83
CA ASN A 24 -0.72 11.09 -11.47
C ASN A 24 0.43 11.73 -10.69
N TYR A 25 0.34 11.81 -9.37
CA TYR A 25 1.44 12.34 -8.54
C TYR A 25 2.64 11.40 -8.44
N THR A 26 2.42 10.09 -8.55
CA THR A 26 3.46 9.07 -8.30
C THR A 26 4.23 8.69 -9.57
N TYR A 27 3.53 8.60 -10.71
CA TYR A 27 4.05 8.12 -11.99
C TYR A 27 3.82 9.09 -13.16
N GLY A 28 3.17 10.23 -12.92
CA GLY A 28 2.89 11.23 -13.98
C GLY A 28 1.73 10.86 -14.91
N GLY A 29 0.92 9.86 -14.56
CA GLY A 29 -0.19 9.38 -15.37
C GLY A 29 -0.77 8.07 -14.84
N TRP A 30 -1.64 7.44 -15.64
CA TRP A 30 -2.04 6.05 -15.38
C TRP A 30 -0.82 5.14 -15.49
N ALA A 31 -0.54 4.38 -14.44
CA ALA A 31 0.54 3.41 -14.42
C ALA A 31 -0.03 2.00 -14.63
N ASP A 32 0.31 1.41 -15.77
CA ASP A 32 0.15 -0.03 -15.96
C ASP A 32 1.27 -0.71 -15.16
N GLY A 33 0.91 -1.29 -14.01
CA GLY A 33 1.82 -2.07 -13.19
C GLY A 33 2.19 -3.40 -13.86
N ASN A 34 2.44 -4.43 -13.05
CA ASN A 34 2.69 -5.77 -13.56
C ASN A 34 1.38 -6.48 -13.97
N SER A 35 1.50 -7.46 -14.87
CA SER A 35 0.38 -8.36 -15.18
C SER A 35 0.05 -9.20 -13.95
N PRO A 36 -1.23 -9.54 -13.67
CA PRO A 36 -1.57 -10.49 -12.60
C PRO A 36 -0.83 -11.82 -12.69
N SER A 37 -0.41 -12.23 -13.89
CA SER A 37 0.39 -13.45 -14.09
C SER A 37 1.75 -13.39 -13.38
N ASP A 38 2.34 -12.20 -13.20
CA ASP A 38 3.66 -12.06 -12.58
C ASP A 38 3.66 -12.37 -11.08
N ILE A 39 2.47 -12.44 -10.46
CA ILE A 39 2.31 -12.87 -9.06
C ILE A 39 2.96 -14.24 -8.85
N GLU A 40 2.90 -15.16 -9.82
CA GLU A 40 3.48 -16.50 -9.70
C GLU A 40 5.00 -16.53 -9.46
N ASN A 41 5.69 -15.42 -9.77
CA ASN A 41 7.14 -15.28 -9.61
C ASN A 41 7.53 -14.58 -8.30
N SER A 42 6.54 -14.18 -7.49
CA SER A 42 6.75 -13.46 -6.23
C SER A 42 7.25 -14.38 -5.13
N LYS A 43 8.05 -13.87 -4.19
CA LYS A 43 8.44 -14.59 -2.95
C LYS A 43 7.66 -14.12 -1.72
N LEU A 44 7.01 -12.96 -1.84
CA LEU A 44 6.15 -12.36 -0.84
C LEU A 44 5.02 -11.66 -1.57
N VAL A 45 3.78 -11.88 -1.12
CA VAL A 45 2.60 -11.18 -1.60
C VAL A 45 1.92 -10.54 -0.40
N VAL A 46 1.75 -9.21 -0.46
CA VAL A 46 1.06 -8.44 0.57
C VAL A 46 -0.21 -7.85 -0.03
N LEU A 47 -1.36 -8.19 0.54
CA LEU A 47 -2.67 -7.74 0.08
C LEU A 47 -3.21 -6.66 1.01
N PHE A 48 -3.15 -5.39 0.57
CA PHE A 48 -3.76 -4.25 1.28
C PHE A 48 -5.23 -4.10 0.86
N GLY A 49 -6.17 -4.50 1.74
CA GLY A 49 -7.61 -4.43 1.51
C GLY A 49 -8.08 -5.11 0.22
N ASN A 50 -7.28 -6.04 -0.31
CA ASN A 50 -7.51 -6.66 -1.61
C ASN A 50 -8.10 -8.06 -1.43
N ASN A 51 -9.34 -8.24 -1.93
CA ASN A 51 -10.10 -9.47 -1.76
C ASN A 51 -10.46 -10.14 -3.11
N PRO A 52 -9.48 -10.69 -3.84
CA PRO A 52 -9.72 -11.32 -5.14
C PRO A 52 -10.60 -12.57 -5.06
N GLY A 53 -10.64 -13.26 -3.91
CA GLY A 53 -11.49 -14.43 -3.65
C GLY A 53 -12.99 -14.15 -3.75
N GLU A 54 -13.43 -12.92 -3.47
CA GLU A 54 -14.85 -12.53 -3.55
C GLU A 54 -15.12 -11.60 -4.75
N THR A 55 -14.16 -10.74 -5.09
CA THR A 55 -14.38 -9.65 -6.06
C THR A 55 -13.91 -9.95 -7.48
N ARG A 56 -13.07 -10.98 -7.67
CA ARG A 56 -12.43 -11.29 -8.97
C ARG A 56 -12.50 -12.77 -9.36
N MET A 57 -13.53 -13.46 -8.87
CA MET A 57 -13.71 -14.92 -9.01
C MET A 57 -13.69 -15.46 -10.45
N SER A 58 -14.08 -14.65 -11.45
CA SER A 58 -14.37 -15.14 -12.80
C SER A 58 -13.38 -14.72 -13.91
N GLY A 59 -12.32 -13.94 -13.64
CA GLY A 59 -11.53 -13.43 -14.77
C GLY A 59 -10.14 -12.84 -14.54
N GLY A 60 -9.75 -12.55 -13.29
CA GLY A 60 -8.43 -11.94 -13.04
C GLY A 60 -7.29 -12.93 -12.83
N GLY A 61 -7.58 -14.22 -12.60
CA GLY A 61 -6.59 -15.25 -12.29
C GLY A 61 -5.82 -15.04 -10.97
N VAL A 62 -6.08 -13.97 -10.23
CA VAL A 62 -5.27 -13.58 -9.06
C VAL A 62 -5.18 -14.68 -8.00
N THR A 63 -6.31 -15.29 -7.63
CA THR A 63 -6.31 -16.41 -6.67
C THR A 63 -5.55 -17.62 -7.19
N TYR A 64 -5.63 -17.91 -8.50
CA TYR A 64 -4.83 -18.96 -9.13
C TYR A 64 -3.33 -18.63 -9.06
N TYR A 65 -2.93 -17.40 -9.39
CA TYR A 65 -1.51 -17.02 -9.36
C TYR A 65 -0.94 -16.93 -7.94
N LEU A 66 -1.75 -16.64 -6.92
CA LEU A 66 -1.34 -16.76 -5.51
C LEU A 66 -0.94 -18.20 -5.16
N GLU A 67 -1.76 -19.18 -5.57
CA GLU A 67 -1.43 -20.60 -5.38
C GLU A 67 -0.18 -21.00 -6.17
N GLN A 68 -0.04 -20.52 -7.41
CA GLN A 68 1.15 -20.78 -8.23
C GLN A 68 2.41 -20.18 -7.60
N ALA A 69 2.34 -18.98 -7.03
CA ALA A 69 3.45 -18.36 -6.31
C ALA A 69 3.86 -19.23 -5.13
N ARG A 70 2.89 -19.71 -4.33
CA ARG A 70 3.17 -20.62 -3.22
C ARG A 70 3.82 -21.93 -3.68
N GLN A 71 3.34 -22.51 -4.78
CA GLN A 71 3.89 -23.75 -5.32
C GLN A 71 5.29 -23.58 -5.93
N LYS A 72 5.55 -22.48 -6.66
CA LYS A 72 6.81 -22.25 -7.37
C LYS A 72 7.94 -21.77 -6.47
N SER A 73 7.65 -20.83 -5.57
CA SER A 73 8.67 -20.10 -4.81
C SER A 73 8.49 -20.18 -3.29
N ASN A 74 7.48 -20.93 -2.82
CA ASN A 74 7.03 -20.90 -1.43
C ASN A 74 6.73 -19.47 -0.97
N ALA A 75 6.06 -18.70 -1.83
CA ALA A 75 5.73 -17.32 -1.57
C ALA A 75 4.95 -17.18 -0.25
N ARG A 76 5.41 -16.27 0.61
CA ARG A 76 4.63 -15.89 1.80
C ARG A 76 3.47 -14.98 1.41
N MET A 77 2.33 -15.15 2.06
CA MET A 77 1.12 -14.35 1.85
C MET A 77 0.72 -13.63 3.13
N ILE A 78 0.67 -12.30 3.08
CA ILE A 78 0.22 -11.42 4.18
C ILE A 78 -1.04 -10.68 3.74
N ILE A 79 -2.08 -10.75 4.55
CA ILE A 79 -3.34 -10.02 4.32
C ILE A 79 -3.46 -8.89 5.34
N ILE A 80 -3.65 -7.67 4.85
CA ILE A 80 -3.88 -6.48 5.66
C ILE A 80 -5.31 -6.02 5.38
N ASP A 81 -6.25 -6.40 6.22
CA ASP A 81 -7.67 -6.12 6.01
C ASP A 81 -8.42 -6.12 7.36
N PRO A 82 -9.30 -5.15 7.65
CA PRO A 82 -10.15 -5.17 8.85
C PRO A 82 -11.04 -6.41 8.96
N ARG A 83 -11.35 -7.06 7.83
CA ARG A 83 -12.16 -8.27 7.76
C ARG A 83 -11.30 -9.47 7.39
N TYR A 84 -11.62 -10.60 8.01
CA TYR A 84 -11.12 -11.87 7.52
C TYR A 84 -11.98 -12.31 6.33
N THR A 85 -11.41 -12.23 5.12
CA THR A 85 -12.10 -12.44 3.85
C THR A 85 -11.90 -13.86 3.30
N ASP A 86 -12.71 -14.25 2.31
CA ASP A 86 -12.57 -15.57 1.66
C ASP A 86 -11.26 -15.70 0.86
N THR A 87 -10.56 -14.59 0.62
CA THR A 87 -9.19 -14.61 0.09
C THR A 87 -8.22 -15.26 1.07
N GLY A 88 -8.33 -14.94 2.36
CA GLY A 88 -7.57 -15.56 3.43
C GLY A 88 -7.95 -17.03 3.56
N ALA A 89 -9.06 -17.33 4.23
CA ALA A 89 -9.61 -18.68 4.35
C ALA A 89 -8.56 -19.81 4.59
N GLY A 90 -7.47 -19.51 5.31
CA GLY A 90 -6.38 -20.43 5.63
C GLY A 90 -5.26 -20.55 4.58
N ARG A 91 -5.28 -19.72 3.53
CA ARG A 91 -4.22 -19.65 2.51
C ARG A 91 -3.09 -18.72 2.92
N GLU A 92 -3.41 -17.70 3.70
CA GLU A 92 -2.46 -16.71 4.20
C GLU A 92 -1.51 -17.31 5.24
N ASP A 93 -0.29 -16.77 5.30
CA ASP A 93 0.63 -17.05 6.40
C ASP A 93 0.43 -16.06 7.55
N GLU A 94 -0.11 -14.87 7.27
CA GLU A 94 -0.39 -13.84 8.28
C GLU A 94 -1.60 -12.99 7.89
N TRP A 95 -2.48 -12.73 8.84
CA TRP A 95 -3.57 -11.77 8.72
C TRP A 95 -3.41 -10.67 9.77
N ILE A 96 -3.37 -9.43 9.30
CA ILE A 96 -3.24 -8.22 10.11
C ILE A 96 -4.58 -7.47 10.09
N PRO A 97 -5.40 -7.57 11.16
CA PRO A 97 -6.69 -6.92 11.25
C PRO A 97 -6.53 -5.42 11.54
N ILE A 98 -6.34 -4.62 10.48
CA ILE A 98 -6.18 -3.18 10.65
C ILE A 98 -7.49 -2.48 11.00
N ARG A 99 -7.41 -1.33 11.68
CA ARG A 99 -8.59 -0.49 11.83
C ARG A 99 -8.94 0.16 10.48
N PRO A 100 -10.23 0.26 10.11
CA PRO A 100 -10.62 0.99 8.91
C PRO A 100 -10.09 2.44 8.92
N GLY A 101 -9.38 2.82 7.85
CA GLY A 101 -8.79 4.15 7.67
C GLY A 101 -7.43 4.38 8.33
N THR A 102 -6.74 3.33 8.81
CA THR A 102 -5.41 3.44 9.43
C THR A 102 -4.28 2.82 8.60
N ASP A 103 -4.56 2.48 7.34
CA ASP A 103 -3.60 1.96 6.36
C ASP A 103 -2.45 2.94 6.09
N ALA A 104 -2.73 4.24 5.98
CA ALA A 104 -1.69 5.26 5.81
C ALA A 104 -0.73 5.32 7.02
N ALA A 105 -1.24 5.16 8.25
CA ALA A 105 -0.40 5.12 9.44
C ALA A 105 0.50 3.87 9.45
N LEU A 106 -0.05 2.71 9.05
CA LEU A 106 0.72 1.47 8.90
C LEU A 106 1.84 1.62 7.86
N VAL A 107 1.52 2.12 6.66
CA VAL A 107 2.51 2.31 5.58
C VAL A 107 3.62 3.27 6.01
N ASN A 108 3.29 4.35 6.72
CA ASN A 108 4.30 5.27 7.26
C ASN A 108 5.20 4.60 8.32
N GLY A 109 4.63 3.73 9.16
CA GLY A 109 5.41 2.92 10.11
C GLY A 109 6.38 1.96 9.43
N LEU A 110 5.92 1.28 8.37
CA LEU A 110 6.77 0.41 7.55
C LEU A 110 7.89 1.21 6.86
N ALA A 111 7.57 2.38 6.31
CA ALA A 111 8.55 3.27 5.69
C ALA A 111 9.61 3.72 6.70
N TYR A 112 9.21 4.05 7.92
CA TYR A 112 10.15 4.41 8.99
C TYR A 112 11.17 3.30 9.23
N VAL A 113 10.71 2.06 9.43
CA VAL A 113 11.60 0.90 9.64
C VAL A 113 12.52 0.69 8.46
N MET A 114 11.99 0.70 7.22
CA MET A 114 12.79 0.53 6.02
C MET A 114 13.90 1.58 5.90
N ILE A 115 13.62 2.83 6.27
CA ILE A 115 14.59 3.92 6.25
C ILE A 115 15.63 3.76 7.37
N THR A 116 15.20 3.52 8.61
CA THR A 116 16.11 3.47 9.77
C THR A 116 16.99 2.22 9.78
N GLU A 117 16.52 1.12 9.21
CA GLU A 117 17.26 -0.15 9.11
C GLU A 117 18.02 -0.30 7.78
N ASN A 118 18.04 0.74 6.94
CA ASN A 118 18.72 0.73 5.63
C ASN A 118 18.26 -0.39 4.69
N LEU A 119 16.94 -0.67 4.66
CA LEU A 119 16.34 -1.68 3.77
C LEU A 119 15.88 -1.11 2.42
N VAL A 120 15.98 0.20 2.23
CA VAL A 120 15.62 0.89 0.99
C VAL A 120 16.66 0.67 -0.11
N ASP A 121 16.21 0.54 -1.37
CA ASP A 121 17.11 0.57 -2.53
C ASP A 121 17.47 2.02 -2.86
N GLN A 122 18.54 2.50 -2.24
CA GLN A 122 18.99 3.89 -2.43
C GLN A 122 19.40 4.18 -3.89
N ALA A 123 19.95 3.21 -4.62
CA ALA A 123 20.38 3.43 -5.99
C ALA A 123 19.19 3.62 -6.94
N PHE A 124 18.10 2.88 -6.70
CA PHE A 124 16.83 3.10 -7.40
C PHE A 124 16.26 4.48 -7.08
N LEU A 125 16.20 4.85 -5.79
CA LEU A 125 15.62 6.11 -5.33
C LEU A 125 16.39 7.33 -5.88
N ASP A 126 17.72 7.30 -5.85
CA ASP A 126 18.57 8.38 -6.38
C ASP A 126 18.38 8.59 -7.89
N LYS A 127 18.03 7.54 -8.63
CA LYS A 127 17.95 7.57 -10.09
C LYS A 127 16.55 7.84 -10.63
N TYR A 128 15.52 7.31 -9.97
CA TYR A 128 14.16 7.27 -10.52
C TYR A 128 13.12 7.99 -9.66
N CYS A 129 13.49 8.52 -8.49
CA CYS A 129 12.57 9.23 -7.62
C CYS A 129 12.97 10.71 -7.45
N VAL A 130 11.97 11.57 -7.30
CA VAL A 130 12.13 13.00 -7.01
C VAL A 130 11.55 13.27 -5.63
N GLY A 131 12.30 14.00 -4.80
CA GLY A 131 11.86 14.41 -3.46
C GLY A 131 11.85 13.29 -2.40
N TYR A 132 12.60 12.21 -2.59
CA TYR A 132 12.78 11.19 -1.55
C TYR A 132 13.62 11.73 -0.39
N ASP A 133 14.77 12.32 -0.71
CA ASP A 133 15.73 12.93 0.20
C ASP A 133 16.21 14.29 -0.33
N GLU A 134 17.09 14.96 0.40
CA GLU A 134 17.61 16.28 0.00
C GLU A 134 18.35 16.26 -1.35
N LYS A 135 18.94 15.13 -1.77
CA LYS A 135 19.65 15.03 -3.07
C LYS A 135 18.68 15.03 -4.25
N THR A 136 17.54 14.37 -4.06
CA THR A 136 16.51 14.21 -5.09
C THR A 136 15.45 15.31 -5.02
N LEU A 137 15.53 16.20 -4.02
CA LEU A 137 14.60 17.30 -3.81
C LEU A 137 14.85 18.44 -4.82
N PRO A 138 13.81 18.95 -5.52
CA PRO A 138 13.97 20.10 -6.41
C PRO A 138 14.44 21.35 -5.65
N ALA A 139 15.34 22.14 -6.25
CA ALA A 139 15.92 23.32 -5.62
C ALA A 139 14.89 24.40 -5.22
N SER A 140 13.68 24.37 -5.81
CA SER A 140 12.57 25.27 -5.46
C SER A 140 11.81 24.84 -4.20
N ALA A 141 12.01 23.61 -3.72
CA ALA A 141 11.31 23.09 -2.56
C ALA A 141 11.99 23.55 -1.25
N PRO A 142 11.24 23.69 -0.15
CA PRO A 142 11.82 24.04 1.14
C PRO A 142 12.75 22.93 1.63
N LYS A 143 13.81 23.32 2.35
CA LYS A 143 14.70 22.38 3.04
C LYS A 143 13.89 21.44 3.94
N ASN A 144 14.26 20.16 3.98
CA ASN A 144 13.51 19.10 4.67
C ASN A 144 12.07 18.91 4.15
N GLY A 145 11.75 19.40 2.95
CA GLY A 145 10.46 19.18 2.29
C GLY A 145 10.33 17.80 1.63
N HIS A 146 11.34 16.94 1.75
CA HIS A 146 11.38 15.61 1.13
C HIS A 146 10.67 14.55 1.99
N TYR A 147 10.28 13.44 1.35
CA TYR A 147 9.52 12.35 1.99
C TYR A 147 10.24 11.76 3.21
N LYS A 148 11.55 11.54 3.12
CA LYS A 148 12.36 11.00 4.22
C LYS A 148 12.30 11.87 5.49
N ALA A 149 12.28 13.21 5.35
CA ALA A 149 12.21 14.12 6.49
C ALA A 149 10.83 14.04 7.16
N TYR A 150 9.76 13.94 6.37
CA TYR A 150 8.41 13.71 6.91
C TYR A 150 8.33 12.41 7.72
N ILE A 151 8.89 11.31 7.20
CA ILE A 151 8.86 10.02 7.91
C ILE A 151 9.68 10.05 9.20
N LEU A 152 10.86 10.68 9.17
CA LEU A 152 11.75 10.76 10.34
C LEU A 152 11.36 11.85 11.34
N GLY A 153 10.34 12.67 11.05
CA GLY A 153 9.91 13.77 11.92
C GLY A 153 10.82 15.00 11.86
N GLU A 154 11.62 15.12 10.81
CA GLU A 154 12.48 16.27 10.50
C GLU A 154 11.78 17.31 9.61
N GLY A 155 10.57 16.96 9.14
CA GLY A 155 9.68 17.82 8.37
C GLY A 155 8.85 18.78 9.23
N PRO A 156 7.90 19.51 8.60
CA PRO A 156 7.13 20.57 9.27
C PRO A 156 6.27 20.12 10.46
N ASP A 157 5.85 18.85 10.48
CA ASP A 157 5.00 18.32 11.53
C ASP A 157 5.77 17.87 12.79
N GLY A 158 7.10 17.70 12.69
CA GLY A 158 7.97 17.37 13.82
C GLY A 158 7.71 16.00 14.45
N VAL A 159 6.99 15.09 13.76
CA VAL A 159 6.55 13.81 14.33
C VAL A 159 7.11 12.65 13.53
N ALA A 160 8.03 11.90 14.15
CA ALA A 160 8.56 10.66 13.58
C ALA A 160 7.45 9.60 13.47
N LYS A 161 7.38 8.93 12.32
CA LYS A 161 6.37 7.90 12.03
C LYS A 161 6.80 6.52 12.52
N THR A 162 7.21 6.44 13.79
CA THR A 162 7.73 5.19 14.36
C THR A 162 6.66 4.09 14.39
N PRO A 163 7.02 2.79 14.55
CA PRO A 163 6.04 1.72 14.74
C PRO A 163 5.10 1.95 15.94
N GLU A 164 5.59 2.57 17.01
CA GLU A 164 4.79 2.94 18.18
C GLU A 164 3.80 4.05 17.84
N TRP A 165 4.23 5.06 17.08
CA TRP A 165 3.33 6.08 16.56
C TRP A 165 2.27 5.48 15.64
N ALA A 166 2.66 4.61 14.71
CA ALA A 166 1.75 3.93 13.80
C ALA A 166 0.73 3.09 14.58
N SER A 167 1.20 2.30 15.56
CA SER A 167 0.33 1.46 16.38
C SER A 167 -0.59 2.27 17.30
N ALA A 168 -0.17 3.43 17.84
CA ALA A 168 -1.02 4.30 18.64
C ALA A 168 -2.12 4.98 17.79
N ASN A 169 -1.79 5.36 16.54
CA ASN A 169 -2.79 5.88 15.60
C ASN A 169 -3.64 4.77 14.96
N HIS A 170 -3.21 3.51 15.12
CA HIS A 170 -3.95 2.30 14.78
C HIS A 170 -4.86 1.83 15.94
N TRP A 171 -4.49 2.08 17.21
CA TRP A 171 -5.07 1.47 18.41
C TRP A 171 -5.64 2.50 19.39
N CYS A 172 -6.96 2.57 19.52
CA CYS A 172 -7.59 3.30 20.62
C CYS A 172 -7.77 2.36 21.82
N SER A 173 -7.38 2.80 23.01
CA SER A 173 -7.44 2.10 24.29
C SER A 173 -8.73 1.32 24.53
N GLY A 174 -8.66 -0.02 24.48
CA GLY A 174 -9.74 -0.90 24.92
C GLY A 174 -9.39 -2.38 24.77
N ARG A 175 -8.88 -3.01 25.85
CA ARG A 175 -8.82 -4.47 26.20
C ARG A 175 -9.04 -5.48 25.04
N GLN A 176 -8.14 -6.44 24.83
CA GLN A 176 -7.98 -7.61 25.71
C GLN A 176 -6.56 -8.20 25.65
N ASN A 177 -5.94 -8.34 26.84
CA ASN A 177 -4.99 -9.41 27.10
C ASN A 177 -5.69 -10.75 26.85
N HIS A 178 -5.47 -11.36 25.69
CA HIS A 178 -5.56 -12.82 25.63
C HIS A 178 -4.18 -13.36 26.03
N GLN A 179 -4.12 -13.81 27.28
CA GLN A 179 -3.06 -14.67 27.77
C GLN A 179 -2.91 -15.84 26.79
N ILE A 180 -1.74 -15.96 26.15
CA ILE A 180 -1.30 -17.22 25.60
C ILE A 180 -0.54 -17.88 26.75
N GLY A 181 -1.30 -18.62 27.57
CA GLY A 181 -0.71 -19.57 28.51
C GLY A 181 -0.03 -20.69 27.73
N SER A 182 1.12 -21.08 28.25
CA SER A 182 1.85 -22.33 27.97
C SER A 182 0.96 -23.56 27.91
#